data_AF-Q6C333-F1
#
_entry.id   AF-Q6C333-F1
#
_cell.length_a   1.000
_cell.length_b   1.000
_cell.length_c   1.000
_cell.angle_alpha   90.00
_cell.angle_beta   90.00
_cell.angle_gamma   90.00
#
_symmetry.space_group_name_H-M   'P 1'
#
loop_
_entity.id
_entity.type
_entity.pdbx_description
1 polymer ?
#
loop_
_entity_poly.entity_id
_entity_poly.type
_entity_poly.pdbx_seq_one_letter_code
_entity_poly.pdbx_strand_id
1 'polypeptide(L)'
;MTLETPRPSLSPSPAPANDLFRPYYKSHRHISHEDALHSPDVFSSYKSYSSPHYTIQQEQFDAESVGLKNRFETFAQTQVDFAPPKHYYTVEELPGLLIYPNLMPPAVQSRLVTETIEQYLPPKEHLNNLDLFYDIPRPFNLFNNENPHAKILHREGGKPTSRDKIKNKQLRWVTLGGQYNWTTKAYPSFIPGTEGFPYFPKNLYELLSRPLFSINPEAAIINFYSPGDILSPHQDVAELSQDDLVSVSIGLDAIFYVGLNRYDDSENSLAPPLCLMLRSGDVIVMGGKSRHAYHGIGKVFSNTSPDLNSPYQDWLDTKRVNINVRQMLQ
;
A
#
# COMPACT_ATOMS: atom_id res chain seq x y z
N MET A 1 43.98 -25.54 6.17
CA MET A 1 42.98 -26.40 5.49
C MET A 1 41.94 -26.81 6.53
N THR A 2 40.91 -25.98 6.68
CA THR A 2 39.73 -26.29 7.51
C THR A 2 38.63 -26.72 6.55
N LEU A 3 38.22 -27.99 6.67
CA LEU A 3 37.15 -28.58 5.87
C LEU A 3 35.81 -27.96 6.31
N GLU A 4 35.17 -27.21 5.42
CA GLU A 4 33.81 -26.72 5.62
C GLU A 4 32.81 -27.90 5.55
N THR A 5 32.04 -28.07 6.61
CA THR A 5 30.86 -28.94 6.61
C THR A 5 29.78 -28.36 5.70
N PRO A 6 29.12 -29.16 4.83
CA PRO A 6 28.07 -28.65 3.95
C PRO A 6 26.84 -28.20 4.77
N ARG A 7 26.26 -27.05 4.43
CA ARG A 7 24.97 -26.62 4.99
C ARG A 7 23.86 -27.57 4.53
N PRO A 8 22.90 -27.92 5.39
CA PRO A 8 21.75 -28.71 4.97
C PRO A 8 20.92 -27.92 3.96
N SER A 9 20.67 -28.52 2.80
CA SER A 9 19.70 -28.01 1.84
C SER A 9 18.31 -28.10 2.49
N LEU A 10 17.73 -26.94 2.83
CA LEU A 10 16.30 -26.87 3.13
C LEU A 10 15.55 -27.23 1.85
N SER A 11 14.96 -28.42 1.81
CA SER A 11 13.94 -28.72 0.83
C SER A 11 12.80 -27.70 0.99
N PRO A 12 12.24 -27.16 -0.10
CA PRO A 12 11.06 -26.32 0.02
C PRO A 12 9.97 -27.16 0.68
N SER A 13 9.44 -26.69 1.83
CA SER A 13 8.24 -27.27 2.40
C SER A 13 7.16 -27.33 1.31
N PRO A 14 6.44 -28.47 1.16
CA PRO A 14 5.37 -28.56 0.19
C PRO A 14 4.38 -27.41 0.44
N ALA A 15 3.94 -26.76 -0.63
CA ALA A 15 2.90 -25.74 -0.51
C ALA A 15 1.70 -26.38 0.20
N PRO A 16 1.22 -25.82 1.33
CA PRO A 16 0.08 -26.37 2.05
C PRO A 16 -1.10 -26.52 1.09
N ALA A 17 -1.76 -27.68 1.14
CA ALA A 17 -2.72 -28.11 0.14
C ALA A 17 -3.94 -27.18 0.00
N ASN A 18 -4.20 -26.33 1.00
CA ASN A 18 -5.41 -25.51 1.12
C ASN A 18 -5.11 -24.02 1.36
N ASP A 19 -4.40 -23.36 0.45
CA ASP A 19 -4.29 -21.88 0.45
C ASP A 19 -5.64 -21.25 0.06
N LEU A 20 -6.30 -20.60 1.03
CA LEU A 20 -7.63 -19.99 0.91
C LEU A 20 -7.67 -18.85 -0.11
N PHE A 21 -6.55 -18.18 -0.38
CA PHE A 21 -6.48 -17.07 -1.34
C PHE A 21 -6.28 -17.56 -2.77
N ARG A 22 -5.65 -18.72 -2.95
CA ARG A 22 -5.25 -19.24 -4.27
C ARG A 22 -6.42 -19.38 -5.26
N PRO A 23 -7.61 -19.86 -4.88
CA PRO A 23 -8.77 -19.89 -5.77
C PRO A 23 -9.14 -18.51 -6.31
N TYR A 24 -9.12 -17.48 -5.46
CA TYR A 24 -9.47 -16.11 -5.83
C TYR A 24 -8.42 -15.45 -6.72
N TYR A 25 -7.12 -15.70 -6.49
CA TYR A 25 -6.08 -15.28 -7.44
C TYR A 25 -6.31 -15.90 -8.83
N LYS A 26 -6.69 -17.17 -8.89
CA LYS A 26 -6.95 -17.85 -10.17
C LYS A 26 -8.19 -17.29 -10.87
N SER A 27 -9.30 -17.10 -10.15
CA SER A 27 -10.55 -16.57 -10.73
C SER A 27 -10.38 -15.14 -11.21
N HIS A 28 -9.71 -14.29 -10.43
CA HIS A 28 -9.54 -12.88 -10.77
C HIS A 28 -8.41 -12.63 -11.79
N ARG A 29 -7.50 -13.58 -12.05
CA ARG A 29 -6.37 -13.37 -12.99
C ARG A 29 -6.80 -12.75 -14.31
N HIS A 30 -7.90 -13.24 -14.90
CA HIS A 30 -8.38 -12.83 -16.21
C HIS A 30 -9.71 -12.06 -16.18
N ILE A 31 -10.28 -11.81 -15.00
CA ILE A 31 -11.53 -11.05 -14.87
C ILE A 31 -11.37 -9.63 -15.45
N SER A 32 -12.36 -9.14 -16.20
CA SER A 32 -12.36 -7.75 -16.66
C SER A 32 -12.70 -6.80 -15.49
N HIS A 33 -12.45 -5.50 -15.66
CA HIS A 33 -12.84 -4.51 -14.64
C HIS A 33 -14.35 -4.49 -14.46
N GLU A 34 -15.10 -4.49 -15.56
CA GLU A 34 -16.56 -4.51 -15.57
C GLU A 34 -17.13 -5.75 -14.87
N ASP A 35 -16.59 -6.94 -15.17
CA ASP A 35 -17.02 -8.18 -14.51
C ASP A 35 -16.70 -8.18 -13.01
N ALA A 36 -15.55 -7.61 -12.61
CA ALA A 36 -15.21 -7.49 -11.20
C ALA A 36 -16.13 -6.52 -10.45
N LEU A 37 -16.53 -5.42 -11.08
CA LEU A 37 -17.52 -4.49 -10.52
C LEU A 37 -18.87 -5.16 -10.30
N HIS A 38 -19.28 -6.10 -11.16
CA HIS A 38 -20.55 -6.83 -11.04
C HIS A 38 -20.45 -8.16 -10.29
N SER A 39 -19.24 -8.65 -9.99
CA SER A 39 -19.02 -9.93 -9.33
C SER A 39 -19.67 -9.98 -7.94
N PRO A 40 -20.46 -11.01 -7.59
CA PRO A 40 -21.02 -11.15 -6.24
C PRO A 40 -19.93 -11.39 -5.18
N ASP A 41 -18.75 -11.87 -5.58
CA ASP A 41 -17.65 -12.22 -4.66
C ASP A 41 -16.77 -11.02 -4.28
N VAL A 42 -16.90 -9.89 -4.98
CA VAL A 42 -16.09 -8.69 -4.75
C VAL A 42 -16.97 -7.60 -4.14
N PHE A 43 -16.72 -7.26 -2.88
CA PHE A 43 -17.36 -6.13 -2.23
C PHE A 43 -16.90 -4.80 -2.85
N SER A 44 -17.84 -3.87 -2.95
CA SER A 44 -17.62 -2.50 -3.39
C SER A 44 -18.70 -1.62 -2.76
N SER A 45 -18.34 -0.44 -2.25
CA SER A 45 -19.27 0.51 -1.66
C SER A 45 -20.30 1.08 -2.65
N TYR A 46 -20.15 0.80 -3.95
CA TYR A 46 -20.98 1.33 -5.02
C TYR A 46 -22.08 0.36 -5.49
N LYS A 47 -22.24 -0.79 -4.83
CA LYS A 47 -23.28 -1.78 -5.14
C LYS A 47 -23.79 -2.49 -3.89
N SER A 48 -24.95 -3.14 -4.03
CA SER A 48 -25.42 -4.11 -3.04
C SER A 48 -24.47 -5.30 -2.97
N TYR A 49 -24.16 -5.75 -1.77
CA TYR A 49 -23.30 -6.90 -1.52
C TYR A 49 -23.91 -7.79 -0.45
N SER A 50 -23.81 -9.10 -0.66
CA SER A 50 -24.21 -10.13 0.30
C SER A 50 -23.22 -11.26 0.21
N SER A 51 -22.78 -11.76 1.36
CA SER A 51 -21.82 -12.87 1.45
C SER A 51 -22.32 -13.89 2.47
N PRO A 52 -22.14 -15.20 2.22
CA PRO A 52 -22.39 -16.22 3.23
C PRO A 52 -21.32 -16.24 4.34
N HIS A 53 -20.20 -15.53 4.15
CA HIS A 53 -19.04 -15.54 5.06
C HIS A 53 -18.80 -14.21 5.78
N TYR A 54 -19.40 -13.13 5.29
CA TYR A 54 -19.09 -11.78 5.76
C TYR A 54 -20.34 -10.94 5.97
N THR A 55 -20.47 -10.40 7.17
CA THR A 55 -21.49 -9.42 7.54
C THR A 55 -20.86 -8.03 7.52
N ILE A 56 -21.21 -7.25 6.49
CA ILE A 56 -20.69 -5.89 6.31
C ILE A 56 -21.72 -4.88 6.83
N GLN A 57 -21.29 -4.03 7.75
CA GLN A 57 -22.13 -2.99 8.36
C GLN A 57 -21.69 -1.62 7.87
N GLN A 58 -22.64 -0.70 7.78
CA GLN A 58 -22.42 0.67 7.35
C GLN A 58 -22.58 1.59 8.56
N GLU A 59 -21.52 2.30 8.90
CA GLU A 59 -21.43 3.20 10.05
C GLU A 59 -21.43 4.66 9.60
N GLN A 60 -22.00 5.56 10.41
CA GLN A 60 -21.98 6.99 10.10
C GLN A 60 -20.55 7.56 10.24
N PHE A 61 -20.14 8.37 9.28
CA PHE A 61 -18.88 9.10 9.34
C PHE A 61 -19.11 10.60 9.52
N ASP A 62 -18.75 11.13 10.69
CA ASP A 62 -18.78 12.58 10.95
C ASP A 62 -17.41 13.20 10.62
N ALA A 63 -17.25 13.56 9.35
CA ALA A 63 -16.03 14.18 8.84
C ALA A 63 -15.80 15.61 9.36
N GLU A 64 -16.85 16.31 9.80
CA GLU A 64 -16.74 17.68 10.33
C GLU A 64 -16.12 17.67 11.73
N SER A 65 -16.51 16.70 12.56
CA SER A 65 -16.00 16.55 13.93
C SER A 65 -14.47 16.43 14.03
N VAL A 66 -13.83 15.92 12.97
CA VAL A 66 -12.37 15.72 12.91
C VAL A 66 -11.63 16.84 12.15
N GLY A 67 -12.33 17.91 11.76
CA GLY A 67 -11.73 19.07 11.08
C GLY A 67 -11.12 18.72 9.72
N LEU A 68 -11.71 17.75 9.02
CA LEU A 68 -11.10 17.10 7.85
C LEU A 68 -10.86 18.07 6.69
N LYS A 69 -11.78 19.01 6.47
CA LYS A 69 -11.65 20.02 5.41
C LYS A 69 -10.36 20.83 5.56
N ASN A 70 -10.16 21.46 6.73
CA ASN A 70 -8.97 22.28 6.98
C ASN A 70 -7.68 21.47 6.85
N ARG A 71 -7.70 20.22 7.34
CA ARG A 71 -6.57 19.29 7.20
C ARG A 71 -6.23 19.01 5.74
N PHE A 72 -7.24 18.72 4.91
CA PHE A 72 -7.08 18.47 3.49
C PHE A 72 -6.63 19.71 2.71
N GLU A 73 -7.19 20.89 2.99
CA GLU A 73 -6.78 22.15 2.37
C GLU A 73 -5.35 22.53 2.74
N THR A 74 -4.97 22.33 4.01
CA THR A 74 -3.60 22.56 4.49
C THR A 74 -2.60 21.65 3.78
N PHE A 75 -2.91 20.35 3.69
CA PHE A 75 -2.03 19.39 3.03
C PHE A 75 -1.95 19.64 1.52
N ALA A 76 -3.09 19.81 0.85
CA ALA A 76 -3.18 20.06 -0.59
C ALA A 76 -2.60 21.42 -1.00
N GLN A 77 -2.51 22.37 -0.04
CA GLN A 77 -2.12 23.77 -0.26
C GLN A 77 -3.03 24.49 -1.27
N THR A 78 -4.30 24.09 -1.29
CA THR A 78 -5.34 24.65 -2.14
C THR A 78 -6.70 24.37 -1.53
N GLN A 79 -7.74 25.05 -2.01
CA GLN A 79 -9.11 24.69 -1.67
C GLN A 79 -9.43 23.30 -2.20
N VAL A 80 -10.13 22.51 -1.38
CA VAL A 80 -10.56 21.16 -1.76
C VAL A 80 -12.07 21.15 -1.93
N ASP A 81 -12.54 20.48 -2.97
CA ASP A 81 -13.95 20.12 -3.06
C ASP A 81 -14.25 19.08 -1.97
N PHE A 82 -14.80 19.57 -0.86
CA PHE A 82 -14.96 18.79 0.36
C PHE A 82 -16.29 18.05 0.34
N ALA A 83 -16.26 16.81 -0.17
CA ALA A 83 -17.38 15.88 -0.19
C ALA A 83 -16.96 14.53 0.44
N PRO A 84 -16.71 14.48 1.76
CA PRO A 84 -16.31 13.24 2.42
C PRO A 84 -17.43 12.20 2.35
N PRO A 85 -17.11 10.90 2.45
CA PRO A 85 -18.14 9.87 2.51
C PRO A 85 -19.02 10.08 3.75
N LYS A 86 -20.33 9.84 3.61
CA LYS A 86 -21.26 9.88 4.75
C LYS A 86 -21.10 8.68 5.68
N HIS A 87 -20.46 7.62 5.19
CA HIS A 87 -20.36 6.35 5.88
C HIS A 87 -19.02 5.70 5.64
N TYR A 88 -18.61 4.88 6.59
CA TYR A 88 -17.56 3.87 6.40
C TYR A 88 -18.14 2.49 6.65
N TYR A 89 -17.41 1.45 6.26
CA TYR A 89 -17.86 0.07 6.43
C TYR A 89 -16.99 -0.67 7.43
N THR A 90 -17.63 -1.53 8.22
CA THR A 90 -17.00 -2.48 9.12
C THR A 90 -17.39 -3.90 8.70
N VAL A 91 -16.60 -4.89 9.12
CA VAL A 91 -16.84 -6.30 8.81
C VAL A 91 -16.78 -7.09 10.10
N GLU A 92 -17.88 -7.75 10.47
CA GLU A 92 -18.02 -8.41 11.77
C GLU A 92 -16.96 -9.51 11.99
N GLU A 93 -16.66 -10.28 10.94
CA GLU A 93 -15.69 -11.38 10.95
C GLU A 93 -14.24 -10.89 10.80
N LEU A 94 -14.03 -9.60 10.51
CA LEU A 94 -12.73 -8.93 10.49
C LEU A 94 -12.71 -7.71 11.44
N PRO A 95 -12.81 -7.92 12.78
CA PRO A 95 -12.87 -6.83 13.74
C PRO A 95 -11.67 -5.89 13.64
N GLY A 96 -11.95 -4.59 13.48
CA GLY A 96 -10.95 -3.54 13.29
C GLY A 96 -10.61 -3.24 11.82
N LEU A 97 -11.21 -3.95 10.86
CA LEU A 97 -11.17 -3.54 9.45
C LEU A 97 -12.19 -2.41 9.22
N LEU A 98 -11.70 -1.23 8.84
CA LEU A 98 -12.53 -0.09 8.44
C LEU A 98 -12.27 0.24 6.98
N ILE A 99 -13.33 0.50 6.21
CA ILE A 99 -13.25 0.82 4.79
C ILE A 99 -13.92 2.17 4.56
N TYR A 100 -13.13 3.17 4.19
CA TYR A 100 -13.60 4.52 3.88
C TYR A 100 -13.58 4.74 2.37
N PRO A 101 -14.73 4.73 1.69
CA PRO A 101 -14.78 4.95 0.25
C PRO A 101 -14.53 6.42 -0.08
N ASN A 102 -13.68 6.69 -1.08
CA ASN A 102 -13.41 8.03 -1.61
C ASN A 102 -13.16 9.10 -0.52
N LEU A 103 -12.41 8.73 0.53
CA LEU A 103 -12.13 9.63 1.64
C LEU A 103 -11.15 10.74 1.26
N MET A 104 -10.18 10.45 0.38
CA MET A 104 -9.17 11.41 -0.06
C MET A 104 -9.67 12.17 -1.30
N PRO A 105 -9.89 13.49 -1.24
CA PRO A 105 -10.31 14.28 -2.39
C PRO A 105 -9.24 14.30 -3.50
N PRO A 106 -9.61 14.53 -4.77
CA PRO A 106 -8.65 14.55 -5.88
C PRO A 106 -7.43 15.46 -5.68
N ALA A 107 -7.63 16.64 -5.10
CA ALA A 107 -6.54 17.57 -4.80
C ALA A 107 -5.53 17.00 -3.78
N VAL A 108 -6.01 16.29 -2.76
CA VAL A 108 -5.16 15.61 -1.77
C VAL A 108 -4.42 14.44 -2.41
N GLN A 109 -5.10 13.66 -3.26
CA GLN A 109 -4.48 12.55 -4.00
C GLN A 109 -3.37 13.04 -4.93
N SER A 110 -3.63 14.10 -5.71
CA SER A 110 -2.65 14.76 -6.58
C SER A 110 -1.43 15.25 -5.78
N ARG A 111 -1.67 15.88 -4.62
CA ARG A 111 -0.59 16.33 -3.74
C ARG A 111 0.21 15.18 -3.13
N LEU A 112 -0.43 14.09 -2.70
CA LEU A 112 0.26 12.90 -2.18
C LEU A 112 1.22 12.30 -3.22
N VAL A 113 0.79 12.24 -4.48
CA VAL A 113 1.63 11.77 -5.59
C VAL A 113 2.80 12.72 -5.84
N THR A 114 2.53 14.04 -5.81
CA THR A 114 3.55 15.07 -5.98
C THR A 114 4.61 15.00 -4.87
N GLU A 115 4.22 14.95 -3.60
CA GLU A 115 5.13 14.77 -2.47
C GLU A 115 5.92 13.47 -2.58
N THR A 116 5.27 12.39 -3.03
CA THR A 116 5.95 11.10 -3.25
C THR A 116 7.07 11.21 -4.27
N ILE A 117 6.82 11.87 -5.39
CA ILE A 117 7.78 12.01 -6.49
C ILE A 117 8.88 13.02 -6.18
N GLU A 118 8.53 14.14 -5.55
CA GLU A 118 9.43 15.29 -5.42
C GLU A 118 10.13 15.34 -4.07
N GLN A 119 9.49 14.87 -3.00
CA GLN A 119 10.00 14.98 -1.64
C GLN A 119 10.45 13.63 -1.08
N TYR A 120 9.76 12.55 -1.45
CA TYR A 120 9.99 11.25 -0.80
C TYR A 120 10.93 10.34 -1.59
N LEU A 121 10.77 10.29 -2.91
CA LEU A 121 11.65 9.50 -3.76
C LEU A 121 13.09 10.04 -3.81
N PRO A 122 13.38 11.36 -3.88
CA PRO A 122 14.74 11.83 -4.15
C PRO A 122 15.77 11.66 -3.02
N PRO A 123 15.47 11.95 -1.74
CA PRO A 123 16.44 11.88 -0.64
C PRO A 123 17.08 10.50 -0.47
N LYS A 124 18.26 10.44 0.15
CA LYS A 124 18.97 9.16 0.41
C LYS A 124 18.44 8.46 1.67
N GLU A 125 17.78 9.23 2.53
CA GLU A 125 17.21 8.80 3.80
C GLU A 125 16.01 7.87 3.59
N HIS A 126 15.32 8.01 2.46
CA HIS A 126 14.22 7.15 2.06
C HIS A 126 14.72 6.08 1.09
N LEU A 127 14.80 4.85 1.57
CA LEU A 127 15.22 3.73 0.73
C LEU A 127 14.12 3.36 -0.25
N ASN A 128 14.50 2.94 -1.45
CA ASN A 128 13.60 2.34 -2.41
C ASN A 128 14.20 1.07 -3.00
N ASN A 129 13.39 0.34 -3.75
CA ASN A 129 13.78 -0.96 -4.29
C ASN A 129 14.96 -0.92 -5.26
N LEU A 130 15.28 0.26 -5.79
CA LEU A 130 16.37 0.43 -6.75
C LEU A 130 17.72 0.49 -6.03
N ASP A 131 17.77 0.97 -4.78
CA ASP A 131 19.01 1.05 -3.99
C ASP A 131 19.62 -0.33 -3.68
N LEU A 132 18.88 -1.42 -3.93
CA LEU A 132 19.37 -2.80 -3.83
C LEU A 132 20.24 -3.19 -5.04
N PHE A 133 19.97 -2.64 -6.22
CA PHE A 133 20.52 -3.11 -7.49
C PHE A 133 21.30 -2.04 -8.26
N TYR A 134 21.05 -0.76 -7.97
CA TYR A 134 21.58 0.37 -8.72
C TYR A 134 22.35 1.35 -7.82
N ASP A 135 23.37 1.97 -8.40
CA ASP A 135 24.02 3.15 -7.83
C ASP A 135 23.31 4.40 -8.33
N ILE A 136 22.40 4.92 -7.51
CA ILE A 136 21.61 6.11 -7.80
C ILE A 136 22.27 7.32 -7.14
N PRO A 137 22.60 8.39 -7.89
CA PRO A 137 23.28 9.56 -7.34
C PRO A 137 22.33 10.43 -6.50
N ARG A 138 22.20 10.15 -5.21
CA ARG A 138 21.25 10.85 -4.31
C ARG A 138 21.74 12.25 -3.89
N PRO A 139 20.84 13.25 -3.73
CA PRO A 139 19.42 13.19 -4.05
C PRO A 139 19.15 13.14 -5.56
N PHE A 140 18.16 12.33 -5.98
CA PHE A 140 17.86 12.12 -7.40
C PHE A 140 16.37 11.98 -7.69
N ASN A 141 15.79 12.95 -8.39
CA ASN A 141 14.41 12.85 -8.83
C ASN A 141 14.32 12.13 -10.18
N LEU A 142 13.71 10.93 -10.20
CA LEU A 142 13.56 10.13 -11.42
C LEU A 142 12.65 10.76 -12.49
N PHE A 143 11.83 11.73 -12.11
CA PHE A 143 10.74 12.29 -12.91
C PHE A 143 11.03 13.66 -13.50
N ASN A 144 12.11 14.33 -13.10
CA ASN A 144 12.53 15.61 -13.67
C ASN A 144 13.82 15.49 -14.50
N ASN A 145 14.26 16.58 -15.10
CA ASN A 145 15.45 16.63 -15.96
C ASN A 145 16.67 17.30 -15.29
N GLU A 146 16.70 17.44 -13.96
CA GLU A 146 17.73 18.22 -13.24
C GLU A 146 19.17 17.68 -13.36
N ASN A 147 19.34 16.48 -13.93
CA ASN A 147 20.64 15.97 -14.35
C ASN A 147 20.47 14.98 -15.52
N PRO A 148 20.43 15.46 -16.78
CA PRO A 148 20.10 14.61 -17.93
C PRO A 148 21.21 13.61 -18.26
N HIS A 149 22.43 13.85 -17.77
CA HIS A 149 23.60 13.00 -18.02
C HIS A 149 23.88 12.00 -16.89
N ALA A 150 23.10 12.03 -15.81
CA ALA A 150 23.22 11.05 -14.73
C ALA A 150 23.02 9.63 -15.28
N LYS A 151 24.05 8.80 -15.15
CA LYS A 151 24.00 7.38 -15.51
C LYS A 151 23.55 6.59 -14.30
N ILE A 152 22.49 5.81 -14.45
CA ILE A 152 22.03 4.89 -13.41
C ILE A 152 22.63 3.52 -13.74
N LEU A 153 23.65 3.16 -12.96
CA LEU A 153 24.46 1.97 -13.18
C LEU A 153 23.97 0.83 -12.29
N HIS A 154 23.93 -0.38 -12.83
CA HIS A 154 23.67 -1.58 -12.04
C HIS A 154 24.95 -1.94 -11.26
N ARG A 155 24.81 -2.36 -10.00
CA ARG A 155 25.93 -2.65 -9.10
C ARG A 155 26.80 -3.83 -9.55
N GLU A 156 26.20 -4.81 -10.21
CA GLU A 156 26.93 -5.94 -10.79
C GLU A 156 27.58 -5.61 -12.15
N GLY A 157 27.58 -4.33 -12.54
CA GLY A 157 28.06 -3.88 -13.84
C GLY A 157 27.02 -4.00 -14.95
N GLY A 158 27.38 -3.50 -16.14
CA GLY A 158 26.51 -3.51 -17.33
C GLY A 158 26.26 -2.12 -17.91
N LYS A 159 25.41 -2.06 -18.94
CA LYS A 159 25.04 -0.79 -19.58
C LYS A 159 24.12 0.02 -18.65
N PRO A 160 24.24 1.36 -18.61
CA PRO A 160 23.30 2.21 -17.90
C PRO A 160 21.86 1.91 -18.30
N THR A 161 20.95 1.90 -17.33
CA THR A 161 19.50 1.79 -17.60
C THR A 161 18.89 3.18 -17.82
N SER A 162 17.76 3.26 -18.53
CA SER A 162 17.08 4.53 -18.77
C SER A 162 16.14 4.90 -17.62
N ARG A 163 15.95 6.21 -17.39
CA ARG A 163 14.98 6.74 -16.42
C ARG A 163 13.57 6.24 -16.72
N ASP A 164 13.18 6.21 -17.99
CA ASP A 164 11.86 5.73 -18.41
C ASP A 164 11.64 4.25 -18.08
N LYS A 165 12.67 3.42 -18.25
CA LYS A 165 12.59 2.01 -17.86
C LYS A 165 12.44 1.89 -16.35
N ILE A 166 13.22 2.66 -15.58
CA ILE A 166 13.13 2.64 -14.11
C ILE A 166 11.74 3.08 -13.64
N LYS A 167 11.32 4.29 -14.01
CA LYS A 167 10.10 4.93 -13.50
C LYS A 167 8.84 4.13 -13.86
N ASN A 168 8.83 3.51 -15.05
CA ASN A 168 7.63 2.82 -15.54
C ASN A 168 7.63 1.32 -15.25
N LYS A 169 8.80 0.68 -15.14
CA LYS A 169 8.89 -0.79 -15.07
C LYS A 169 9.64 -1.34 -13.87
N GLN A 170 10.49 -0.57 -13.18
CA GLN A 170 11.36 -1.12 -12.12
C GLN A 170 11.12 -0.52 -10.74
N LEU A 171 10.64 0.73 -10.63
CA LEU A 171 10.26 1.31 -9.36
C LEU A 171 9.05 0.55 -8.79
N ARG A 172 9.12 0.14 -7.52
CA ARG A 172 8.14 -0.73 -6.84
C ARG A 172 7.77 -0.28 -5.45
N TRP A 173 8.70 0.26 -4.67
CA TRP A 173 8.39 0.78 -3.35
C TRP A 173 9.39 1.84 -2.90
N VAL A 174 8.98 2.70 -1.97
CA VAL A 174 9.85 3.58 -1.17
C VAL A 174 9.41 3.53 0.31
N THR A 175 10.35 3.58 1.24
CA THR A 175 10.14 3.57 2.69
C THR A 175 10.42 4.93 3.33
N LEU A 176 9.50 5.40 4.18
CA LEU A 176 9.58 6.70 4.89
C LEU A 176 9.61 6.47 6.40
N GLY A 177 10.29 7.34 7.15
CA GLY A 177 10.48 7.14 8.58
C GLY A 177 11.27 5.84 8.84
N GLY A 178 10.77 4.95 9.69
CA GLY A 178 11.39 3.63 9.89
C GLY A 178 11.65 2.87 8.58
N GLN A 179 12.88 2.38 8.41
CA GLN A 179 13.33 1.73 7.17
C GLN A 179 13.23 0.21 7.32
N TYR A 180 12.17 -0.37 6.75
CA TYR A 180 11.95 -1.81 6.77
C TYR A 180 13.03 -2.56 5.96
N ASN A 181 13.71 -3.52 6.60
CA ASN A 181 14.72 -4.34 5.94
C ASN A 181 14.09 -5.61 5.36
N TRP A 182 14.05 -5.70 4.03
CA TRP A 182 13.45 -6.84 3.31
C TRP A 182 14.16 -8.18 3.51
N THR A 183 15.46 -8.17 3.87
CA THR A 183 16.25 -9.38 4.10
C THR A 183 15.99 -9.93 5.50
N THR A 184 16.03 -9.08 6.53
CA THR A 184 15.82 -9.50 7.92
C THR A 184 14.34 -9.50 8.32
N LYS A 185 13.48 -8.88 7.51
CA LYS A 185 12.04 -8.68 7.77
C LYS A 185 11.77 -7.96 9.09
N ALA A 186 12.61 -7.00 9.43
CA ALA A 186 12.53 -6.24 10.66
C ALA A 186 12.98 -4.79 10.44
N TYR A 187 12.63 -3.91 11.36
CA TYR A 187 13.24 -2.59 11.44
C TYR A 187 14.60 -2.69 12.16
N PRO A 188 15.66 -2.06 11.62
CA PRO A 188 17.01 -2.14 12.19
C PRO A 188 17.14 -1.36 13.50
N SER A 189 16.30 -0.34 13.69
CA SER A 189 16.27 0.51 14.87
C SER A 189 14.84 0.99 15.10
N PHE A 190 14.53 1.28 16.37
CA PHE A 190 13.29 1.92 16.81
C PHE A 190 13.58 3.29 17.46
N ILE A 191 14.79 3.84 17.24
CA ILE A 191 15.24 5.10 17.85
C ILE A 191 15.28 6.21 16.80
N PRO A 192 14.45 7.27 16.92
CA PRO A 192 14.45 8.39 15.99
C PRO A 192 15.82 9.03 15.74
N GLY A 193 16.15 9.25 14.47
CA GLY A 193 17.38 9.91 14.03
C GLY A 193 18.59 8.98 13.88
N THR A 194 18.44 7.68 14.16
CA THR A 194 19.49 6.68 13.92
C THR A 194 19.41 6.10 12.51
N GLU A 195 20.47 5.43 12.06
CA GLU A 195 20.47 4.72 10.77
C GLU A 195 19.31 3.71 10.73
N GLY A 196 18.42 3.86 9.74
CA GLY A 196 17.21 3.07 9.60
C GLY A 196 15.98 3.56 10.37
N PHE A 197 16.06 4.71 11.05
CA PHE A 197 14.90 5.44 11.57
C PHE A 197 15.07 6.96 11.35
N PRO A 198 15.11 7.44 10.09
CA PRO A 198 15.01 8.87 9.78
C PRO A 198 13.67 9.45 10.25
N TYR A 199 13.58 10.79 10.26
CA TYR A 199 12.34 11.48 10.61
C TYR A 199 11.22 11.16 9.62
N PHE A 200 10.03 10.88 10.15
CA PHE A 200 8.84 10.73 9.33
C PHE A 200 8.42 12.08 8.73
N PRO A 201 8.02 12.15 7.45
CA PRO A 201 7.64 13.42 6.82
C PRO A 201 6.47 14.11 7.54
N LYS A 202 6.70 15.36 7.98
CA LYS A 202 5.73 16.13 8.76
C LYS A 202 4.37 16.29 8.06
N ASN A 203 4.37 16.60 6.76
CA ASN A 203 3.12 16.79 6.00
C ASN A 203 2.28 15.50 5.98
N LEU A 204 2.92 14.35 5.81
CA LEU A 204 2.23 13.06 5.81
C LEU A 204 1.74 12.68 7.21
N TYR A 205 2.54 13.01 8.25
CA TYR A 205 2.15 12.85 9.65
C TYR A 205 0.88 13.65 9.94
N GLU A 206 0.89 14.95 9.65
CA GLU A 206 -0.24 15.86 9.92
C GLU A 206 -1.49 15.52 9.10
N LEU A 207 -1.35 14.84 7.97
CA LEU A 207 -2.49 14.34 7.20
C LEU A 207 -3.11 13.08 7.85
N LEU A 208 -2.30 12.10 8.24
CA LEU A 208 -2.76 10.75 8.58
C LEU A 208 -2.75 10.40 10.08
N SER A 209 -2.28 11.30 10.94
CA SER A 209 -2.34 11.12 12.39
C SER A 209 -3.74 11.39 12.97
N ARG A 210 -3.85 11.29 14.30
CA ARG A 210 -5.00 11.77 15.06
C ARG A 210 -5.38 13.23 14.72
N PRO A 211 -6.67 13.61 14.79
CA PRO A 211 -7.82 12.76 15.17
C PRO A 211 -8.40 11.92 14.02
N LEU A 212 -7.89 12.02 12.79
CA LEU A 212 -8.48 11.29 11.65
C LEU A 212 -8.31 9.77 11.81
N PHE A 213 -7.10 9.33 12.09
CA PHE A 213 -6.80 7.93 12.39
C PHE A 213 -6.10 7.81 13.73
N SER A 214 -6.38 6.74 14.48
CA SER A 214 -5.89 6.55 15.85
C SER A 214 -4.41 6.14 15.93
N ILE A 215 -3.57 6.63 15.03
CA ILE A 215 -2.17 6.26 14.87
C ILE A 215 -1.21 7.43 15.10
N ASN A 216 0.02 7.13 15.50
CA ASN A 216 1.18 8.00 15.46
C ASN A 216 2.12 7.55 14.31
N PRO A 217 2.04 8.16 13.11
CA PRO A 217 2.85 7.76 11.96
C PRO A 217 4.36 7.80 12.24
N GLU A 218 5.02 6.65 12.11
CA GLU A 218 6.47 6.51 12.34
C GLU A 218 7.18 5.80 11.18
N ALA A 219 6.46 4.96 10.44
CA ALA A 219 6.93 4.35 9.21
C ALA A 219 5.86 4.36 8.13
N ALA A 220 6.29 4.44 6.88
CA ALA A 220 5.42 4.20 5.74
C ALA A 220 6.11 3.39 4.66
N ILE A 221 5.34 2.55 3.98
CA ILE A 221 5.74 1.91 2.73
C ILE A 221 4.80 2.40 1.64
N ILE A 222 5.35 3.11 0.67
CA ILE A 222 4.62 3.49 -0.54
C ILE A 222 4.93 2.47 -1.61
N ASN A 223 3.92 1.74 -2.06
CA ASN A 223 4.02 0.74 -3.11
C ASN A 223 3.50 1.28 -4.44
N PHE A 224 4.15 0.90 -5.53
CA PHE A 224 3.80 1.26 -6.91
C PHE A 224 3.51 -0.01 -7.71
N TYR A 225 2.26 -0.15 -8.18
CA TYR A 225 1.82 -1.28 -8.97
C TYR A 225 1.42 -0.84 -10.37
N SER A 226 1.71 -1.68 -11.37
CA SER A 226 1.21 -1.58 -12.73
C SER A 226 0.18 -2.68 -12.99
N PRO A 227 -0.64 -2.58 -14.05
CA PRO A 227 -1.53 -3.66 -14.45
C PRO A 227 -0.78 -5.00 -14.57
N GLY A 228 -1.31 -6.03 -13.91
CA GLY A 228 -0.70 -7.36 -13.83
C GLY A 228 0.26 -7.60 -12.67
N ASP A 229 0.69 -6.54 -11.95
CA ASP A 229 1.38 -6.72 -10.68
C ASP A 229 0.43 -7.33 -9.63
N ILE A 230 1.00 -8.17 -8.77
CA ILE A 230 0.31 -8.82 -7.65
C ILE A 230 1.15 -8.66 -6.39
N LEU A 231 0.50 -8.67 -5.23
CA LEU A 231 1.17 -8.79 -3.94
C LEU A 231 0.58 -10.00 -3.20
N SER A 232 1.38 -11.05 -3.06
CA SER A 232 0.98 -12.29 -2.40
C SER A 232 0.49 -12.05 -0.96
N PRO A 233 -0.39 -12.92 -0.42
CA PRO A 233 -0.88 -12.78 0.95
C PRO A 233 0.27 -12.76 1.96
N HIS A 234 0.31 -11.73 2.78
CA HIS A 234 1.30 -11.51 3.83
C HIS A 234 0.65 -10.83 5.03
N GLN A 235 1.37 -10.78 6.15
CA GLN A 235 1.00 -10.03 7.34
C GLN A 235 2.09 -8.98 7.60
N ASP A 236 1.68 -7.86 8.20
CA ASP A 236 2.59 -6.80 8.64
C ASP A 236 2.86 -6.95 10.13
N VAL A 237 3.93 -7.66 10.48
CA VAL A 237 4.25 -8.07 11.87
C VAL A 237 5.60 -7.52 12.36
N ALA A 238 6.15 -6.53 11.66
CA ALA A 238 7.49 -6.01 11.93
C ALA A 238 7.50 -4.95 13.04
N GLU A 239 6.35 -4.32 13.29
CA GLU A 239 6.16 -3.28 14.29
C GLU A 239 6.00 -3.86 15.71
N LEU A 240 6.44 -3.14 16.74
CA LEU A 240 6.16 -3.48 18.15
C LEU A 240 4.76 -3.03 18.57
N SER A 241 4.29 -1.92 17.99
CA SER A 241 2.93 -1.42 18.18
C SER A 241 1.88 -2.37 17.61
N GLN A 242 0.74 -2.41 18.29
CA GLN A 242 -0.47 -3.10 17.84
C GLN A 242 -1.53 -2.12 17.33
N ASP A 243 -1.19 -0.83 17.24
CA ASP A 243 -2.05 0.21 16.68
C ASP A 243 -2.34 -0.03 15.19
N ASP A 244 -3.36 0.66 14.71
CA ASP A 244 -3.88 0.49 13.36
C ASP A 244 -2.81 0.71 12.27
N LEU A 245 -3.01 0.04 11.14
CA LEU A 245 -2.35 0.35 9.88
C LEU A 245 -3.33 1.10 8.98
N VAL A 246 -2.90 2.22 8.42
CA VAL A 246 -3.71 3.04 7.49
C VAL A 246 -3.16 2.91 6.08
N SER A 247 -4.00 2.52 5.13
CA SER A 247 -3.64 2.26 3.73
C SER A 247 -4.45 3.16 2.79
N VAL A 248 -3.78 4.10 2.12
CA VAL A 248 -4.39 5.03 1.16
C VAL A 248 -4.21 4.51 -0.27
N SER A 249 -5.27 4.55 -1.07
CA SER A 249 -5.32 4.10 -2.47
C SER A 249 -5.35 5.28 -3.44
N ILE A 250 -4.47 5.32 -4.45
CA ILE A 250 -4.45 6.37 -5.48
C ILE A 250 -4.18 5.76 -6.86
N GLY A 251 -4.84 6.27 -7.90
CA GLY A 251 -4.67 5.85 -9.28
C GLY A 251 -5.54 4.65 -9.62
N LEU A 252 -4.95 3.66 -10.31
CA LEU A 252 -5.69 2.51 -10.81
C LEU A 252 -6.45 1.72 -9.73
N ASP A 253 -7.63 1.24 -10.11
CA ASP A 253 -8.47 0.33 -9.33
C ASP A 253 -7.76 -1.02 -9.12
N ALA A 254 -8.00 -1.65 -7.98
CA ALA A 254 -7.47 -2.97 -7.68
C ALA A 254 -8.42 -3.84 -6.86
N ILE A 255 -8.31 -5.17 -7.04
CA ILE A 255 -8.87 -6.13 -6.09
C ILE A 255 -7.85 -6.35 -4.98
N PHE A 256 -8.25 -6.04 -3.75
CA PHE A 256 -7.52 -6.32 -2.52
C PHE A 256 -8.15 -7.52 -1.81
N TYR A 257 -7.33 -8.37 -1.21
CA TYR A 257 -7.78 -9.51 -0.41
C TYR A 257 -7.41 -9.30 1.05
N VAL A 258 -8.30 -9.69 1.95
CA VAL A 258 -8.04 -9.67 3.40
C VAL A 258 -8.76 -10.82 4.10
N GLY A 259 -8.07 -11.50 5.02
CA GLY A 259 -8.65 -12.59 5.80
C GLY A 259 -7.78 -12.93 7.01
N LEU A 260 -8.38 -13.39 8.12
CA LEU A 260 -7.63 -13.76 9.32
C LEU A 260 -6.80 -15.03 9.14
N ASN A 261 -7.19 -15.89 8.19
CA ASN A 261 -6.54 -17.18 7.93
C ASN A 261 -6.09 -17.27 6.49
N ARG A 262 -4.91 -17.86 6.26
CA ARG A 262 -4.38 -18.15 4.92
C ARG A 262 -4.55 -19.59 4.50
N TYR A 263 -4.41 -20.51 5.46
CA TYR A 263 -4.47 -21.94 5.21
C TYR A 263 -5.61 -22.53 6.00
N ASP A 264 -6.34 -23.46 5.38
CA ASP A 264 -7.36 -24.26 6.06
C ASP A 264 -6.78 -25.63 6.39
N ASP A 265 -6.54 -25.85 7.68
CA ASP A 265 -6.03 -27.09 8.25
C ASP A 265 -7.11 -27.88 9.01
N SER A 266 -8.38 -27.45 8.95
CA SER A 266 -9.45 -27.98 9.79
C SER A 266 -10.55 -28.69 9.00
N GLU A 267 -11.33 -29.54 9.69
CA GLU A 267 -12.52 -30.20 9.11
C GLU A 267 -13.71 -29.23 8.92
N ASN A 268 -13.67 -28.05 9.56
CA ASN A 268 -14.69 -27.01 9.43
C ASN A 268 -14.16 -25.89 8.52
N SER A 269 -14.68 -25.80 7.29
CA SER A 269 -14.19 -24.83 6.30
C SER A 269 -14.05 -23.42 6.86
N LEU A 270 -12.82 -22.91 6.91
CA LEU A 270 -12.54 -21.52 7.30
C LEU A 270 -13.09 -20.56 6.24
N ALA A 271 -13.45 -19.35 6.66
CA ALA A 271 -13.92 -18.32 5.74
C ALA A 271 -12.82 -17.99 4.70
N PRO A 272 -13.16 -17.90 3.40
CA PRO A 272 -12.24 -17.43 2.37
C PRO A 272 -11.89 -15.95 2.58
N PRO A 273 -10.85 -15.40 1.95
CA PRO A 273 -10.57 -13.97 2.07
C PRO A 273 -11.72 -13.12 1.52
N LEU A 274 -12.01 -12.02 2.21
CA LEU A 274 -12.86 -10.96 1.68
C LEU A 274 -12.13 -10.28 0.52
N CYS A 275 -12.81 -10.19 -0.63
CA CYS A 275 -12.31 -9.49 -1.80
C CYS A 275 -12.94 -8.10 -1.88
N LEU A 276 -12.11 -7.05 -1.89
CA LEU A 276 -12.53 -5.66 -1.92
C LEU A 276 -12.10 -5.02 -3.24
N MET A 277 -13.00 -4.34 -3.95
CA MET A 277 -12.62 -3.40 -5.00
C MET A 277 -12.18 -2.09 -4.35
N LEU A 278 -10.90 -1.74 -4.50
CA LEU A 278 -10.33 -0.48 -4.05
C LEU A 278 -10.13 0.47 -5.23
N ARG A 279 -10.73 1.64 -5.13
CA ARG A 279 -10.64 2.73 -6.09
C ARG A 279 -9.68 3.82 -5.60
N SER A 280 -9.36 4.74 -6.50
CA SER A 280 -8.63 5.96 -6.14
C SER A 280 -9.39 6.76 -5.08
N GLY A 281 -8.71 7.15 -4.01
CA GLY A 281 -9.26 7.89 -2.89
C GLY A 281 -9.74 7.03 -1.71
N ASP A 282 -9.87 5.71 -1.90
CA ASP A 282 -10.29 4.81 -0.83
C ASP A 282 -9.19 4.65 0.24
N VAL A 283 -9.61 4.54 1.50
CA VAL A 283 -8.72 4.26 2.63
C VAL A 283 -9.19 3.01 3.37
N ILE A 284 -8.26 2.09 3.62
CA ILE A 284 -8.46 0.97 4.52
C ILE A 284 -7.72 1.26 5.83
N VAL A 285 -8.37 0.95 6.95
CA VAL A 285 -7.72 0.84 8.27
C VAL A 285 -7.76 -0.61 8.72
N MET A 286 -6.62 -1.16 9.11
CA MET A 286 -6.50 -2.50 9.70
C MET A 286 -6.04 -2.39 11.14
N GLY A 287 -7.01 -2.35 12.06
CA GLY A 287 -6.83 -2.35 13.50
C GLY A 287 -7.28 -3.65 14.16
N GLY A 288 -7.20 -3.73 15.49
CA GLY A 288 -7.73 -4.85 16.27
C GLY A 288 -7.21 -6.22 15.79
N LYS A 289 -8.14 -7.15 15.49
CA LYS A 289 -7.76 -8.47 14.94
C LYS A 289 -7.29 -8.36 13.49
N SER A 290 -7.89 -7.46 12.73
CA SER A 290 -7.54 -7.22 11.33
C SER A 290 -6.15 -6.63 11.13
N ARG A 291 -5.54 -6.05 12.18
CA ARG A 291 -4.13 -5.58 12.17
C ARG A 291 -3.14 -6.67 11.75
N HIS A 292 -3.48 -7.93 12.03
CA HIS A 292 -2.70 -9.12 11.68
C HIS A 292 -3.36 -9.96 10.60
N ALA A 293 -4.35 -9.43 9.86
CA ALA A 293 -4.95 -10.17 8.77
C ALA A 293 -3.93 -10.43 7.65
N TYR A 294 -4.01 -11.61 7.05
CA TYR A 294 -3.36 -11.87 5.78
C TYR A 294 -4.01 -11.02 4.71
N HIS A 295 -3.20 -10.32 3.93
CA HIS A 295 -3.72 -9.45 2.88
C HIS A 295 -2.78 -9.34 1.70
N GLY A 296 -3.32 -8.88 0.57
CA GLY A 296 -2.57 -8.77 -0.68
C GLY A 296 -3.35 -8.09 -1.80
N ILE A 297 -2.66 -7.85 -2.91
CA ILE A 297 -3.25 -7.29 -4.14
C ILE A 297 -3.42 -8.41 -5.14
N GLY A 298 -4.68 -8.70 -5.47
CA GLY A 298 -5.09 -9.73 -6.40
C GLY A 298 -4.96 -9.33 -7.87
N LYS A 299 -5.36 -8.10 -8.18
CA LYS A 299 -5.35 -7.57 -9.55
C LYS A 299 -5.35 -6.05 -9.55
N VAL A 300 -4.60 -5.45 -10.47
CA VAL A 300 -4.66 -4.02 -10.80
C VAL A 300 -5.23 -3.87 -12.22
N PHE A 301 -6.24 -3.03 -12.39
CA PHE A 301 -6.93 -2.83 -13.66
C PHE A 301 -6.36 -1.63 -14.42
N SER A 302 -5.99 -1.82 -15.69
CA SER A 302 -5.59 -0.72 -16.58
C SER A 302 -6.75 0.23 -16.91
N ASN A 303 -6.45 1.48 -17.23
CA ASN A 303 -7.41 2.48 -17.74
C ASN A 303 -8.57 2.79 -16.77
N THR A 304 -8.29 2.76 -15.47
CA THR A 304 -9.27 3.05 -14.39
C THR A 304 -8.86 4.24 -13.52
N SER A 305 -7.70 4.86 -13.80
CA SER A 305 -7.22 6.01 -13.05
C SER A 305 -8.16 7.20 -13.31
N PRO A 306 -8.64 7.90 -12.27
CA PRO A 306 -9.36 9.15 -12.47
C PRO A 306 -8.40 10.25 -12.91
N ASP A 307 -8.97 11.30 -13.51
CA ASP A 307 -8.25 12.55 -13.71
C ASP A 307 -8.17 13.30 -12.36
N LEU A 308 -6.96 13.40 -11.82
CA LEU A 308 -6.68 14.07 -10.55
C LEU A 308 -6.15 15.50 -10.77
N ASN A 309 -6.06 15.98 -12.01
CA ASN A 309 -5.32 17.19 -12.39
C ASN A 309 -3.90 17.19 -11.81
N SER A 310 -3.25 16.03 -11.81
CA SER A 310 -1.90 15.86 -11.29
C SER A 310 -0.86 16.28 -12.33
N PRO A 311 0.24 16.94 -11.92
CA PRO A 311 1.39 17.14 -12.82
C PRO A 311 2.02 15.81 -13.28
N TYR A 312 1.66 14.70 -12.63
CA TYR A 312 2.13 13.35 -12.94
C TYR A 312 1.00 12.43 -13.45
N GLN A 313 -0.08 12.99 -14.02
CA GLN A 313 -1.25 12.23 -14.49
C GLN A 313 -0.88 11.12 -15.48
N ASP A 314 -0.05 11.40 -16.49
CA ASP A 314 0.39 10.40 -17.48
C ASP A 314 1.02 9.16 -16.84
N TRP A 315 1.73 9.34 -15.71
CA TRP A 315 2.31 8.22 -14.98
C TRP A 315 1.26 7.47 -14.17
N LEU A 316 0.35 8.20 -13.49
CA LEU A 316 -0.77 7.64 -12.74
C LEU A 316 -1.76 6.85 -13.59
N ASP A 317 -1.96 7.22 -14.86
CA ASP A 317 -2.79 6.47 -15.81
C ASP A 317 -2.30 5.03 -16.03
N THR A 318 -1.06 4.74 -15.62
CA THR A 318 -0.45 3.40 -15.70
C THR A 318 -0.11 2.81 -14.34
N LYS A 319 -0.49 3.47 -13.24
CA LYS A 319 -0.02 3.13 -11.89
C LYS A 319 -1.12 3.17 -10.85
N ARG A 320 -1.03 2.24 -9.92
CA ARG A 320 -1.64 2.33 -8.60
C ARG A 320 -0.56 2.67 -7.58
N VAL A 321 -0.80 3.69 -6.78
CA VAL A 321 0.03 4.07 -5.64
C VAL A 321 -0.71 3.68 -4.37
N ASN A 322 -0.02 3.00 -3.46
CA ASN A 322 -0.58 2.63 -2.17
C ASN A 322 0.34 3.07 -1.04
N ILE A 323 -0.16 3.92 -0.14
CA ILE A 323 0.61 4.48 0.97
C ILE A 323 0.14 3.79 2.26
N ASN A 324 0.97 2.90 2.81
CA ASN A 324 0.70 2.22 4.07
C ASN A 324 1.48 2.90 5.19
N VAL A 325 0.78 3.52 6.14
CA VAL A 325 1.35 4.21 7.29
C VAL A 325 1.12 3.39 8.55
N ARG A 326 2.15 3.34 9.40
CA ARG A 326 2.23 2.49 10.58
C ARG A 326 2.86 3.24 11.73
N GLN A 327 2.44 2.88 12.94
CA GLN A 327 3.17 3.19 14.17
C GLN A 327 4.07 2.00 14.49
N MET A 328 5.32 2.26 14.85
CA MET A 328 6.30 1.22 15.15
C MET A 328 6.42 0.96 16.65
N LEU A 329 6.38 2.02 17.46
CA LEU A 329 6.56 2.04 18.91
C LEU A 329 5.22 2.04 19.66
N GLN A 330 5.22 1.47 20.87
CA GLN A 330 4.03 1.42 21.75
C GLN A 330 3.71 2.76 22.41
#